data_AF-A0A1V6X3L7-F1
#
_entry.id   AF-A0A1V6X3L7-F1
#
_cell.length_a   1.000
_cell.length_b   1.000
_cell.length_c   1.000
_cell.angle_alpha   90.00
_cell.angle_beta   90.00
_cell.angle_gamma   90.00
#
_symmetry.space_group_name_H-M   'P 1'
#
loop_
_entity.id
_entity.type
_entity.pdbx_description
1 polymer ?
#
loop_
_entity_poly.entity_id
_entity_poly.type
_entity_poly.pdbx_seq_one_letter_code
_entity_poly.pdbx_strand_id
1 'polypeptide(L)'
;AIDDDPNISEKVLREQFEKLLLNPLFGVGQREETARRVIVIDALDECGLEDDIGTILRLLPQVQKSTSVQLRFLLTSRPELTIRLGFEGIADAHQDLVLHEIEMPVIEHDISLYFEDQFQRLKQRRSFPSDWPGDAATKGLVDRAVPLFIAAATLCRFIDDAKWNPQKRLEAILTDQSTYVSKMDSTYIPVLKQLLTGQNETESRTLLEEFKEIVGVIIILAIPLSINSLSHLIDRELEDVQCRLDQLHSVLSVPNNFDTPVRLLHLSFRDFLLDHHQEKSKFWIDEKVCLSVPVAGSQSLMVLSSEPEASSRPSDEKATD
;
A
#
# COMPACT_ATOMS: atom_id res chain seq x y z
N ALA A 1 -15.62 -31.74 22.01
CA ALA A 1 -15.37 -31.56 20.57
C ALA A 1 -14.00 -32.10 20.18
N ILE A 2 -12.89 -31.48 20.62
CA ILE A 2 -11.53 -31.98 20.32
C ILE A 2 -11.29 -33.35 20.97
N ASP A 3 -11.69 -33.54 22.23
CA ASP A 3 -11.58 -34.83 22.91
C ASP A 3 -12.44 -35.94 22.26
N ASP A 4 -13.54 -35.55 21.59
CA ASP A 4 -14.49 -36.48 20.96
C ASP A 4 -14.11 -36.85 19.51
N ASP A 5 -13.31 -36.00 18.86
CA ASP A 5 -12.94 -36.11 17.44
C ASP A 5 -11.49 -35.65 17.23
N PRO A 6 -10.49 -36.53 17.48
CA PRO A 6 -9.08 -36.17 17.43
C PRO A 6 -8.61 -35.68 16.04
N ASN A 7 -9.31 -36.09 14.98
CA ASN A 7 -8.99 -35.74 13.59
C ASN A 7 -9.75 -34.49 13.11
N ILE A 8 -10.39 -33.74 14.01
CA ILE A 8 -11.21 -32.58 13.66
C ILE A 8 -10.43 -31.52 12.84
N SER A 9 -9.13 -31.38 13.07
CA SER A 9 -8.26 -30.46 12.32
C SER A 9 -8.03 -30.84 10.86
N GLU A 10 -8.25 -32.11 10.51
CA GLU A 10 -8.10 -32.63 9.14
C GLU A 10 -9.41 -32.55 8.34
N LYS A 11 -10.50 -32.10 8.97
CA LYS A 11 -11.82 -32.02 8.33
C LYS A 11 -11.98 -30.77 7.50
N VAL A 12 -12.99 -30.74 6.65
CA VAL A 12 -13.32 -29.54 5.86
C VAL A 12 -13.68 -28.37 6.78
N LEU A 13 -13.29 -27.15 6.40
CA LEU A 13 -13.43 -25.93 7.23
C LEU A 13 -14.85 -25.72 7.78
N ARG A 14 -15.87 -26.06 6.99
CA ARG A 14 -17.27 -25.98 7.43
C ARG A 14 -17.52 -26.85 8.67
N GLU A 15 -17.06 -28.10 8.65
CA GLU A 15 -17.25 -29.01 9.77
C GLU A 15 -16.43 -28.57 10.99
N GLN A 16 -15.20 -28.08 10.77
CA GLN A 16 -14.39 -27.49 11.84
C GLN A 16 -15.12 -26.31 12.49
N PHE A 17 -15.60 -25.36 11.69
CA PHE A 17 -16.32 -24.17 12.16
C PHE A 17 -17.59 -24.53 12.93
N GLU A 18 -18.39 -25.47 12.41
CA GLU A 18 -19.62 -25.90 13.07
C GLU A 18 -19.35 -26.55 14.43
N LYS A 19 -18.40 -27.50 14.49
CA LYS A 19 -18.12 -28.26 15.72
C LYS A 19 -17.28 -27.48 16.74
N LEU A 20 -16.37 -26.63 16.30
CA LEU A 20 -15.43 -25.93 17.19
C LEU A 20 -15.91 -24.53 17.59
N LEU A 21 -16.75 -23.88 16.78
CA LEU A 21 -17.21 -22.51 17.06
C LEU A 21 -18.73 -22.44 17.20
N LEU A 22 -19.49 -22.80 16.17
CA LEU A 22 -20.93 -22.54 16.14
C LEU A 22 -21.73 -23.35 17.16
N ASN A 23 -21.54 -24.67 17.21
CA ASN A 23 -22.24 -25.55 18.14
C ASN A 23 -21.90 -25.24 19.61
N PRO A 24 -20.62 -25.01 19.98
CA PRO A 24 -20.27 -24.53 21.31
C PRO A 24 -20.97 -23.22 21.68
N LEU A 25 -21.10 -22.27 20.75
CA LEU A 25 -21.81 -21.00 20.99
C LEU A 25 -23.31 -21.19 21.27
N PHE A 26 -23.96 -22.21 20.70
CA PHE A 26 -25.34 -22.56 21.03
C PHE A 26 -25.48 -23.30 22.35
N GLY A 27 -24.46 -24.07 22.74
CA GLY A 27 -24.42 -24.77 24.02
C GLY A 27 -24.23 -23.86 25.23
N VAL A 28 -23.81 -22.61 25.03
CA VAL A 28 -23.77 -21.61 26.10
C VAL A 28 -25.21 -21.27 26.51
N GLY A 29 -25.61 -21.71 27.70
CA GLY A 29 -26.93 -21.39 28.25
C GLY A 29 -27.18 -19.88 28.31
N GLN A 30 -28.46 -19.48 28.22
CA GLN A 30 -28.83 -18.07 28.30
C GLN A 30 -28.40 -17.50 29.66
N ARG A 31 -27.61 -16.43 29.60
CA ARG A 31 -27.22 -15.63 30.77
C ARG A 31 -28.14 -14.42 30.86
N GLU A 32 -28.31 -13.87 32.07
CA GLU A 32 -29.05 -12.62 32.27
C GLU A 32 -28.46 -11.46 31.43
N GLU A 33 -27.15 -11.48 31.19
CA GLU A 33 -26.46 -10.55 30.29
C GLU A 33 -25.81 -11.27 29.11
N THR A 34 -26.10 -10.83 27.90
CA THR A 34 -25.46 -11.33 26.67
C THR A 34 -23.97 -10.97 26.67
N ALA A 35 -23.11 -11.98 26.64
CA ALA A 35 -21.68 -11.76 26.56
C ALA A 35 -21.30 -11.25 25.16
N ARG A 36 -20.67 -10.07 25.09
CA ARG A 36 -20.11 -9.53 23.84
C ARG A 36 -18.64 -9.93 23.72
N ARG A 37 -18.22 -10.39 22.54
CA ARG A 37 -16.85 -10.80 22.25
C ARG A 37 -16.45 -10.32 20.85
N VAL A 38 -15.19 -9.94 20.69
CA VAL A 38 -14.60 -9.58 19.40
C VAL A 38 -13.43 -10.52 19.15
N ILE A 39 -13.37 -11.09 17.95
CA ILE A 39 -12.22 -11.84 17.44
C ILE A 39 -11.56 -10.98 16.37
N VAL A 40 -10.25 -10.77 16.51
CA VAL A 40 -9.45 -10.08 15.50
C VAL A 40 -8.73 -11.15 14.67
N ILE A 41 -8.93 -11.11 13.35
CA ILE A 41 -8.15 -11.92 12.40
C ILE A 41 -7.28 -10.93 11.62
N ASP A 42 -5.97 -11.02 11.87
CA ASP A 42 -5.00 -10.17 11.22
C ASP A 42 -4.50 -10.84 9.94
N ALA A 43 -4.34 -10.05 8.86
CA ALA A 43 -3.82 -10.45 7.56
C ALA A 43 -4.50 -11.71 6.98
N LEU A 44 -5.82 -11.66 6.78
CA LEU A 44 -6.59 -12.79 6.22
C LEU A 44 -6.04 -13.29 4.88
N ASP A 45 -5.42 -12.41 4.08
CA ASP A 45 -4.76 -12.74 2.81
C ASP A 45 -3.52 -13.64 2.96
N GLU A 46 -2.96 -13.80 4.16
CA GLU A 46 -1.86 -14.74 4.40
C GLU A 46 -2.35 -16.18 4.67
N CYS A 47 -3.67 -16.43 4.65
CA CYS A 47 -4.22 -17.77 4.72
C CYS A 47 -3.94 -18.55 3.42
N GLY A 48 -3.22 -19.67 3.53
CA GLY A 48 -2.51 -20.31 2.42
C GLY A 48 -3.30 -21.00 1.31
N LEU A 49 -4.63 -20.87 1.23
CA LEU A 49 -5.45 -21.38 0.12
C LEU A 49 -6.59 -20.40 -0.18
N GLU A 50 -6.67 -19.92 -1.42
CA GLU A 50 -7.69 -18.94 -1.85
C GLU A 50 -9.13 -19.45 -1.63
N ASP A 51 -9.40 -20.73 -1.93
CA ASP A 51 -10.71 -21.36 -1.72
C ASP A 51 -11.14 -21.37 -0.24
N ASP A 52 -10.18 -21.44 0.67
CA ASP A 52 -10.43 -21.43 2.11
C ASP A 52 -10.86 -20.05 2.58
N ILE A 53 -10.28 -18.97 2.05
CA ILE A 53 -10.64 -17.58 2.39
C ILE A 53 -12.12 -17.32 2.06
N GLY A 54 -12.55 -17.65 0.85
CA GLY A 54 -13.95 -17.50 0.44
C GLY A 54 -14.90 -18.33 1.32
N THR A 55 -14.46 -19.51 1.77
CA THR A 55 -15.22 -20.34 2.70
C THR A 55 -15.30 -19.74 4.09
N ILE A 56 -14.18 -19.24 4.65
CA ILE A 56 -14.12 -18.55 5.93
C ILE A 56 -15.10 -17.37 5.92
N LEU A 57 -15.01 -16.48 4.93
CA LEU A 57 -15.88 -15.30 4.82
C LEU A 57 -17.37 -15.66 4.84
N ARG A 58 -17.77 -16.75 4.16
CA ARG A 58 -19.17 -17.23 4.19
C ARG A 58 -19.58 -17.88 5.52
N LEU A 59 -18.63 -18.39 6.30
CA LEU A 59 -18.92 -19.05 7.59
C LEU A 59 -19.03 -18.04 8.74
N LEU A 60 -18.17 -17.01 8.79
CA LEU A 60 -18.11 -16.06 9.91
C LEU A 60 -19.47 -15.43 10.28
N PRO A 61 -20.32 -14.97 9.33
CA PRO A 61 -21.62 -14.39 9.67
C PRO A 61 -22.56 -15.34 10.42
N GLN A 62 -22.35 -16.65 10.30
CA GLN A 62 -23.22 -17.64 10.94
C GLN A 62 -23.17 -17.60 12.47
N VAL A 63 -22.13 -17.04 13.07
CA VAL A 63 -22.06 -16.88 14.54
C VAL A 63 -23.16 -15.96 15.07
N GLN A 64 -23.72 -15.07 14.23
CA GLN A 64 -24.84 -14.20 14.60
C GLN A 64 -26.13 -14.96 14.90
N LYS A 65 -26.19 -16.26 14.55
CA LYS A 65 -27.31 -17.13 14.92
C LYS A 65 -27.36 -17.39 16.44
N SER A 66 -26.24 -17.24 17.16
CA SER A 66 -26.22 -17.42 18.62
C SER A 66 -26.81 -16.21 19.34
N THR A 67 -27.70 -16.47 20.30
CA THR A 67 -28.35 -15.43 21.13
C THR A 67 -27.67 -15.24 22.49
N SER A 68 -26.93 -16.25 22.96
CA SER A 68 -26.26 -16.23 24.26
C SER A 68 -24.95 -15.43 24.24
N VAL A 69 -24.25 -15.40 23.10
CA VAL A 69 -22.98 -14.69 22.92
C VAL A 69 -23.03 -13.90 21.63
N GLN A 70 -22.86 -12.58 21.73
CA GLN A 70 -22.74 -11.70 20.57
C GLN A 70 -21.27 -11.63 20.15
N LEU A 71 -20.90 -12.44 19.17
CA LEU A 71 -19.55 -12.49 18.61
C LEU A 71 -19.45 -11.55 17.40
N ARG A 72 -18.38 -10.75 17.33
CA ARG A 72 -18.05 -9.91 16.17
C ARG A 72 -16.64 -10.22 15.69
N PHE A 73 -16.39 -10.01 14.41
CA PHE A 73 -15.07 -10.15 13.81
C PHE A 73 -14.56 -8.79 13.35
N LEU A 74 -13.30 -8.50 13.65
CA LEU A 74 -12.52 -7.45 13.01
C LEU A 74 -11.48 -8.14 12.14
N LEU A 75 -11.50 -7.87 10.85
CA LEU A 75 -10.65 -8.51 9.86
C LEU A 75 -9.75 -7.44 9.25
N THR A 76 -8.46 -7.74 9.10
CA THR A 76 -7.56 -6.96 8.26
C THR A 76 -7.12 -7.83 7.09
N SER A 77 -7.00 -7.22 5.90
CA SER A 77 -6.47 -7.91 4.74
C SER A 77 -6.08 -6.95 3.63
N ARG A 78 -5.25 -7.42 2.70
CA ARG A 78 -5.14 -6.80 1.38
C ARG A 78 -6.43 -7.03 0.57
N PRO A 79 -6.79 -6.11 -0.35
CA PRO A 79 -8.00 -6.23 -1.17
C PRO A 79 -7.76 -7.18 -2.36
N GLU A 80 -7.25 -8.38 -2.09
CA GLU A 80 -7.03 -9.40 -3.13
C GLU A 80 -8.38 -9.84 -3.73
N LEU A 81 -8.36 -10.30 -4.98
CA LEU A 81 -9.58 -10.62 -5.74
C LEU A 81 -10.52 -11.56 -4.97
N THR A 82 -9.99 -12.66 -4.43
CA THR A 82 -10.77 -13.66 -3.68
C THR A 82 -11.43 -13.08 -2.43
N ILE A 83 -10.77 -12.12 -1.78
CA ILE A 83 -11.30 -11.44 -0.59
C ILE A 83 -12.43 -10.49 -1.00
N ARG A 84 -12.22 -9.66 -2.02
CA ARG A 84 -13.25 -8.75 -2.55
C ARG A 84 -14.51 -9.50 -2.95
N LEU A 85 -14.37 -10.53 -3.78
CA LEU A 85 -15.47 -11.38 -4.22
C LEU A 85 -16.15 -12.10 -3.03
N GLY A 86 -15.37 -12.53 -2.05
CA GLY A 86 -15.89 -13.15 -0.83
C GLY A 86 -16.78 -12.20 -0.01
N PHE A 87 -16.38 -10.94 0.13
CA PHE A 87 -17.15 -9.91 0.83
C PHE A 87 -18.38 -9.44 0.05
N GLU A 88 -18.32 -9.35 -1.28
CA GLU A 88 -19.50 -9.07 -2.12
C GLU A 88 -20.63 -10.08 -1.87
N GLY A 89 -20.29 -11.37 -1.68
CA GLY A 89 -21.24 -12.43 -1.35
C GLY A 89 -21.89 -12.31 0.04
N ILE A 90 -21.41 -11.40 0.89
CA ILE A 90 -21.91 -11.16 2.25
C ILE A 90 -22.11 -9.66 2.53
N ALA A 91 -22.47 -8.86 1.52
CA ALA A 91 -22.62 -7.41 1.62
C ALA A 91 -23.48 -6.95 2.82
N ASP A 92 -24.57 -7.66 3.13
CA ASP A 92 -25.48 -7.31 4.24
C ASP A 92 -24.93 -7.67 5.64
N ALA A 93 -23.82 -8.40 5.72
CA ALA A 93 -23.29 -8.97 6.95
C ALA A 93 -21.92 -8.38 7.37
N HIS A 94 -21.40 -7.39 6.65
CA HIS A 94 -20.13 -6.75 6.98
C HIS A 94 -20.18 -5.22 6.80
N GLN A 95 -19.17 -4.55 7.36
CA GLN A 95 -18.87 -3.14 7.13
C GLN A 95 -17.39 -3.06 6.82
N ASP A 96 -17.04 -2.35 5.77
CA ASP A 96 -15.68 -2.17 5.30
C ASP A 96 -15.14 -0.77 5.62
N LEU A 97 -13.82 -0.68 5.72
CA LEU A 97 -13.07 0.57 5.80
C LEU A 97 -11.87 0.44 4.90
N VAL A 98 -11.94 1.05 3.72
CA VAL A 98 -10.87 0.99 2.72
C VAL A 98 -9.83 2.06 3.05
N LEU A 99 -8.69 1.65 3.59
CA LEU A 99 -7.67 2.58 4.11
C LEU A 99 -7.06 3.51 3.04
N HIS A 100 -7.06 3.11 1.77
CA HIS A 100 -6.55 3.96 0.68
C HIS A 100 -7.60 4.92 0.10
N GLU A 101 -8.84 4.86 0.55
CA GLU A 101 -9.90 5.83 0.22
C GLU A 101 -10.01 6.94 1.26
N ILE A 102 -9.25 6.86 2.36
CA ILE A 102 -9.15 7.93 3.35
C ILE A 102 -8.63 9.18 2.66
N GLU A 103 -9.27 10.32 2.94
CA GLU A 103 -8.92 11.58 2.31
C GLU A 103 -7.46 11.95 2.59
N MET A 104 -6.74 12.34 1.52
CA MET A 104 -5.32 12.70 1.59
C MET A 104 -4.96 13.69 2.72
N PRO A 105 -5.75 14.76 3.00
CA PRO A 105 -5.45 15.67 4.11
C PRO A 105 -5.48 14.98 5.49
N VAL A 106 -6.30 13.95 5.67
CA VAL A 106 -6.35 13.17 6.92
C VAL A 106 -5.08 12.33 7.06
N ILE A 107 -4.66 11.67 5.97
CA ILE A 107 -3.41 10.88 5.94
C ILE A 107 -2.20 11.77 6.21
N GLU A 108 -2.10 12.92 5.56
CA GLU A 108 -1.04 13.91 5.77
C GLU A 108 -1.00 14.38 7.24
N HIS A 109 -2.16 14.67 7.81
CA HIS A 109 -2.27 15.09 9.21
C HIS A 109 -1.80 14.01 10.18
N ASP A 110 -2.30 12.78 10.04
CA ASP A 110 -1.97 11.69 10.96
C ASP A 110 -0.48 11.29 10.84
N ILE A 111 0.11 11.33 9.62
CA ILE A 111 1.55 11.11 9.41
C ILE A 111 2.37 12.23 10.04
N SER A 112 1.93 13.50 9.95
CA SER A 112 2.59 14.63 10.61
C SER A 112 2.61 14.44 12.13
N LEU A 113 1.46 14.11 12.73
CA LEU A 113 1.35 13.83 14.16
C LEU A 113 2.25 12.66 14.59
N TYR A 114 2.34 11.63 13.76
CA TYR A 114 3.25 10.50 14.01
C TYR A 114 4.71 10.95 14.06
N PHE A 115 5.19 11.73 13.08
CA PHE A 115 6.55 12.27 13.09
C PHE A 115 6.80 13.16 14.30
N GLU A 116 5.85 14.02 14.67
CA GLU A 116 5.94 14.88 15.84
C GLU A 116 6.14 14.08 17.13
N ASP A 117 5.32 13.04 17.37
CA ASP A 117 5.48 12.14 18.54
C ASP A 117 6.84 11.43 18.53
N GLN A 118 7.24 10.86 17.39
CA GLN A 118 8.53 10.14 17.29
C GLN A 118 9.72 11.07 17.56
N PHE A 119 9.71 12.28 17.01
CA PHE A 119 10.77 13.25 17.21
C PHE A 119 10.75 13.87 18.61
N GLN A 120 9.58 14.01 19.24
CA GLN A 120 9.51 14.40 20.65
C GLN A 120 10.18 13.36 21.55
N ARG A 121 9.93 12.07 21.33
CA ARG A 121 10.61 10.98 22.05
C ARG A 121 12.11 10.97 21.78
N LEU A 122 12.52 11.17 20.52
CA LEU A 122 13.93 11.22 20.15
C LEU A 122 14.66 12.40 20.81
N LYS A 123 14.02 13.58 20.86
CA LYS A 123 14.53 14.78 21.55
C LYS A 123 14.83 14.48 23.02
N GLN A 124 13.89 13.86 23.72
CA GLN A 124 14.05 13.49 25.14
C GLN A 124 15.20 12.51 25.34
N ARG A 125 15.33 11.50 24.47
CA ARG A 125 16.35 10.45 24.62
C ARG A 125 17.76 10.90 24.23
N ARG A 126 17.88 11.80 23.25
CA ARG A 126 19.18 12.20 22.66
C ARG A 126 19.56 13.67 22.93
N SER A 127 18.76 14.39 23.71
CA SER A 127 18.99 15.80 24.07
C SER A 127 19.10 16.73 22.85
N PHE A 128 18.23 16.55 21.86
CA PHE A 128 18.12 17.48 20.73
C PHE A 128 17.40 18.78 21.14
N PRO A 129 17.66 19.91 20.43
CA PRO A 129 16.94 21.17 20.63
C PRO A 129 15.41 21.01 20.51
N SER A 130 14.64 21.87 21.19
CA SER A 130 13.17 21.80 21.19
C SER A 130 12.56 22.00 19.80
N ASP A 131 13.20 22.83 18.99
CA ASP A 131 12.84 23.17 17.61
C ASP A 131 13.27 22.12 16.59
N TRP A 132 14.06 21.10 16.99
CA TRP A 132 14.43 20.01 16.11
C TRP A 132 13.22 19.08 15.80
N PRO A 133 13.07 18.58 14.55
CA PRO A 133 13.91 18.82 13.36
C PRO A 133 13.56 20.10 12.58
N GLY A 134 12.53 20.83 13.00
CA GLY A 134 12.02 22.03 12.34
C GLY A 134 10.91 21.71 11.34
N ASP A 135 9.95 22.63 11.20
CA ASP A 135 8.72 22.41 10.43
C ASP A 135 9.00 22.06 8.96
N ALA A 136 10.01 22.67 8.35
CA ALA A 136 10.39 22.40 6.96
C ALA A 136 10.91 20.96 6.77
N ALA A 137 11.70 20.45 7.74
CA ALA A 137 12.20 19.09 7.70
C ALA A 137 11.08 18.08 7.95
N THR A 138 10.19 18.36 8.92
CA THR A 138 9.00 17.54 9.20
C THR A 138 8.12 17.46 7.95
N LYS A 139 7.81 18.60 7.32
CA LYS A 139 7.03 18.62 6.07
C LYS A 139 7.70 17.81 4.97
N GLY A 140 9.01 17.97 4.78
CA GLY A 140 9.75 17.17 3.79
C GLY A 140 9.71 15.66 4.06
N LEU A 141 9.57 15.23 5.32
CA LEU A 141 9.38 13.83 5.67
C LEU A 141 7.95 13.35 5.47
N VAL A 142 6.96 14.19 5.79
CA VAL A 142 5.54 13.91 5.49
C VAL A 142 5.36 13.70 3.99
N ASP A 143 5.86 14.64 3.18
CA ASP A 143 5.80 14.57 1.71
C ASP A 143 6.44 13.29 1.13
N ARG A 144 7.44 12.72 1.83
CA ARG A 144 8.12 11.47 1.43
C ARG A 144 7.44 10.20 1.95
N ALA A 145 6.66 10.31 3.01
CA ALA A 145 6.01 9.16 3.64
C ALA A 145 4.59 8.95 3.10
N VAL A 146 3.90 10.03 2.76
CA VAL A 146 2.53 10.01 2.26
C VAL A 146 2.46 9.20 0.95
N PRO A 147 1.44 8.32 0.79
CA PRO A 147 0.32 8.06 1.71
C PRO A 147 0.57 6.91 2.71
N LEU A 148 1.78 6.36 2.79
CA LEU A 148 2.07 5.13 3.52
C LEU A 148 2.61 5.36 4.94
N PHE A 149 1.82 4.99 5.94
CA PHE A 149 2.27 5.00 7.35
C PHE A 149 3.54 4.17 7.59
N ILE A 150 3.69 3.04 6.89
CA ILE A 150 4.90 2.20 7.00
C ILE A 150 6.16 2.95 6.54
N ALA A 151 6.03 3.89 5.60
CA ALA A 151 7.14 4.72 5.17
C ALA A 151 7.57 5.69 6.27
N ALA A 152 6.61 6.35 6.93
CA ALA A 152 6.87 7.21 8.07
C ALA A 152 7.61 6.46 9.19
N ALA A 153 7.14 5.26 9.54
CA ALA A 153 7.76 4.42 10.55
C ALA A 153 9.19 3.99 10.16
N THR A 154 9.40 3.66 8.89
CA THR A 154 10.71 3.24 8.37
C THR A 154 11.71 4.41 8.38
N LEU A 155 11.29 5.61 7.98
CA LEU A 155 12.09 6.83 8.04
C LEU A 155 12.49 7.15 9.50
N CYS A 156 11.54 7.08 10.44
CA CYS A 156 11.82 7.27 11.86
C CYS A 156 12.87 6.27 12.38
N ARG A 157 12.71 4.98 12.05
CA ARG A 157 13.68 3.93 12.43
C ARG A 157 15.06 4.16 11.83
N PHE A 158 15.14 4.68 10.60
CA PHE A 158 16.42 5.01 9.96
C PHE A 158 17.12 6.18 10.63
N ILE A 159 16.35 7.22 10.99
CA ILE A 159 16.87 8.42 11.68
C ILE A 159 17.32 8.06 13.11
N ASP A 160 16.56 7.24 13.82
CA ASP A 160 16.82 6.82 15.20
C ASP A 160 17.76 5.60 15.33
N ASP A 161 18.47 5.23 14.27
CA ASP A 161 19.44 4.13 14.37
C ASP A 161 20.57 4.51 15.34
N ALA A 162 20.71 3.74 16.42
CA ALA A 162 21.64 4.03 17.50
C ALA A 162 23.12 4.06 17.09
N LYS A 163 23.47 3.49 15.93
CA LYS A 163 24.82 3.46 15.39
C LYS A 163 25.19 4.76 14.67
N TRP A 164 24.22 5.60 14.33
CA TRP A 164 24.41 6.75 13.45
C TRP A 164 23.98 8.05 14.11
N ASN A 165 24.42 9.16 13.52
CA ASN A 165 23.99 10.48 13.93
C ASN A 165 22.61 10.79 13.29
N PRO A 166 21.55 11.04 14.08
CA PRO A 166 20.21 11.29 13.54
C PRO A 166 20.11 12.52 12.64
N GLN A 167 20.85 13.59 12.95
CA GLN A 167 20.88 14.80 12.12
C GLN A 167 21.43 14.49 10.72
N LYS A 168 22.54 13.76 10.62
CA LYS A 168 23.11 13.36 9.32
C LYS A 168 22.18 12.43 8.54
N ARG A 169 21.45 11.56 9.24
CA ARG A 169 20.46 10.65 8.62
C ARG A 169 19.26 11.40 8.09
N LEU A 170 18.76 12.38 8.85
CA LEU A 170 17.71 13.29 8.42
C LEU A 170 18.13 14.08 7.17
N GLU A 171 19.32 14.70 7.20
CA GLU A 171 19.89 15.43 6.06
C GLU A 171 20.02 14.53 4.82
N ALA A 172 20.47 13.28 4.99
CA ALA A 172 20.59 12.33 3.88
C ALA A 172 19.23 12.04 3.22
N ILE A 173 18.17 11.80 4.00
CA ILE A 173 16.81 11.58 3.47
C ILE A 173 16.29 12.82 2.73
N LEU A 174 16.56 14.00 3.29
CA LEU A 174 16.10 15.26 2.71
C LEU A 174 16.87 15.63 1.43
N THR A 175 18.09 15.11 1.25
CA THR A 175 18.96 15.39 0.10
C THR A 175 18.82 14.36 -1.03
N ASP A 176 18.63 13.07 -0.71
CA ASP A 176 18.61 11.98 -1.70
C ASP A 176 17.49 10.96 -1.39
N GLN A 177 16.57 10.78 -2.35
CA GLN A 177 15.43 9.85 -2.23
C GLN A 177 15.85 8.38 -2.40
N SER A 178 16.92 8.08 -3.13
CA SER A 178 17.30 6.71 -3.51
C SER A 178 17.79 5.85 -2.33
N THR A 179 18.34 6.48 -1.30
CA THR A 179 18.85 5.80 -0.09
C THR A 179 17.76 5.03 0.67
N TYR A 180 16.49 5.43 0.54
CA TYR A 180 15.34 4.81 1.22
C TYR A 180 14.73 3.64 0.43
N VAL A 181 14.71 3.73 -0.91
CA VAL A 181 14.03 2.77 -1.80
C VAL A 181 14.60 1.35 -1.67
N SER A 182 15.93 1.22 -1.52
CA SER A 182 16.63 -0.08 -1.38
C SER A 182 16.19 -0.94 -0.18
N LYS A 183 15.46 -0.40 0.80
CA LYS A 183 14.91 -1.16 1.94
C LYS A 183 13.47 -1.63 1.74
N MET A 184 12.77 -1.17 0.70
CA MET A 184 11.38 -1.54 0.43
C MET A 184 11.25 -2.78 -0.46
N ASP A 185 12.36 -3.33 -0.97
CA ASP A 185 12.39 -4.52 -1.81
C ASP A 185 11.64 -5.71 -1.21
N SER A 186 11.71 -5.92 0.11
CA SER A 186 11.02 -7.00 0.80
C SER A 186 9.49 -6.88 0.80
N THR A 187 8.95 -5.70 0.50
CA THR A 187 7.50 -5.40 0.52
C THR A 187 6.87 -5.62 -0.85
N TYR A 188 7.58 -5.28 -1.94
CA TYR A 188 7.04 -5.39 -3.30
C TYR A 188 7.23 -6.77 -3.92
N ILE A 189 8.34 -7.45 -3.60
CA ILE A 189 8.64 -8.77 -4.18
C ILE A 189 7.53 -9.81 -3.91
N PRO A 190 6.95 -9.93 -2.70
CA PRO A 190 5.87 -10.88 -2.45
C PRO A 190 4.63 -10.61 -3.33
N VAL A 191 4.20 -9.35 -3.42
CA VAL A 191 3.07 -8.92 -4.26
C VAL A 191 3.31 -9.30 -5.73
N LEU A 192 4.50 -9.00 -6.26
CA LEU A 192 4.83 -9.30 -7.66
C LEU A 192 4.97 -10.80 -7.92
N LYS A 193 5.47 -11.58 -6.95
CA LYS A 193 5.53 -13.04 -7.08
C LYS A 193 4.15 -13.69 -7.13
N GLN A 194 3.15 -13.11 -6.46
CA GLN A 194 1.78 -13.62 -6.49
C GLN A 194 1.23 -13.66 -7.92
N LEU A 195 1.55 -12.66 -8.76
CA LEU A 195 1.16 -12.62 -10.17
C LEU A 195 1.58 -13.86 -10.98
N LEU A 196 2.66 -14.54 -10.55
CA LEU A 196 3.24 -15.68 -11.26
C LEU A 196 2.94 -17.01 -10.56
N THR A 197 2.19 -17.00 -9.47
CA THR A 197 1.94 -18.20 -8.67
C THR A 197 1.00 -19.15 -9.42
N GLY A 198 1.37 -20.43 -9.50
CA GLY A 198 0.58 -21.46 -10.17
C GLY A 198 0.69 -21.50 -11.70
N GLN A 199 1.52 -20.63 -12.30
CA GLN A 199 1.66 -20.46 -13.75
C GLN A 199 2.83 -21.29 -14.30
N ASN A 200 2.69 -21.79 -15.53
CA ASN A 200 3.82 -22.41 -16.23
C ASN A 200 4.80 -21.36 -16.78
N GLU A 201 5.94 -21.78 -17.33
CA GLU A 201 6.98 -20.85 -17.79
C GLU A 201 6.53 -19.95 -18.95
N THR A 202 5.69 -20.46 -19.85
CA THR A 202 5.17 -19.71 -20.99
C THR A 202 4.15 -18.68 -20.51
N GLU A 203 3.20 -19.09 -19.68
CA GLU A 203 2.21 -18.20 -19.06
C GLU A 203 2.91 -17.12 -18.24
N SER A 204 3.85 -17.49 -17.36
CA SER A 204 4.62 -16.53 -16.57
C SER A 204 5.34 -15.48 -17.42
N ARG A 205 5.82 -15.86 -18.61
CA ARG A 205 6.47 -14.92 -19.54
C ARG A 205 5.46 -13.94 -20.12
N THR A 206 4.31 -14.43 -20.58
CA THR A 206 3.22 -13.58 -21.08
C THR A 206 2.76 -12.62 -20.00
N LEU A 207 2.41 -13.10 -18.81
CA LEU A 207 1.94 -12.23 -17.71
C LEU A 207 2.96 -11.14 -17.34
N LEU A 208 4.25 -11.46 -17.43
CA LEU A 208 5.33 -10.51 -17.17
C LEU A 208 5.47 -9.46 -18.28
N GLU A 209 5.32 -9.84 -19.54
CA GLU A 209 5.31 -8.92 -20.68
C GLU A 209 4.14 -7.94 -20.55
N GLU A 210 2.94 -8.45 -20.27
CA GLU A 210 1.74 -7.64 -20.04
C GLU A 210 1.90 -6.69 -18.85
N PHE A 211 2.45 -7.19 -17.75
CA PHE A 211 2.76 -6.37 -16.58
C PHE A 211 3.68 -5.21 -16.98
N LYS A 212 4.75 -5.47 -17.73
CA LYS A 212 5.70 -4.42 -18.14
C LYS A 212 5.08 -3.41 -19.11
N GLU A 213 4.24 -3.86 -20.03
CA GLU A 213 3.54 -2.96 -20.97
C GLU A 213 2.56 -2.04 -20.23
N ILE A 214 1.73 -2.60 -19.35
CA ILE A 214 0.69 -1.85 -18.64
C ILE A 214 1.30 -1.00 -17.52
N VAL A 215 2.03 -1.62 -16.59
CA VAL A 215 2.59 -0.93 -15.42
C VAL A 215 3.73 -0.02 -15.83
N GLY A 216 4.53 -0.37 -16.83
CA GLY A 216 5.59 0.48 -17.36
C GLY A 216 5.06 1.82 -17.86
N VAL A 217 3.93 1.80 -18.57
CA VAL A 217 3.26 3.04 -19.00
C VAL A 217 2.74 3.83 -17.79
N ILE A 218 2.07 3.18 -16.84
CA ILE A 218 1.53 3.82 -15.63
C ILE A 218 2.63 4.56 -14.85
N ILE A 219 3.81 3.97 -14.68
CA ILE A 219 4.89 4.57 -13.87
C ILE A 219 5.67 5.68 -14.59
N ILE A 220 5.54 5.81 -15.91
CA ILE A 220 6.23 6.84 -16.70
C ILE A 220 5.33 8.03 -17.04
N LEU A 221 4.01 7.81 -17.06
CA LEU A 221 3.02 8.86 -17.32
C LEU A 221 3.15 10.01 -16.31
N ALA A 222 3.33 11.23 -16.83
CA ALA A 222 3.30 12.44 -16.01
C ALA A 222 1.92 12.72 -15.41
N ILE A 223 0.86 12.30 -16.12
CA ILE A 223 -0.54 12.45 -15.70
C ILE A 223 -1.16 11.06 -15.64
N PRO A 224 -1.67 10.62 -14.48
CA PRO A 224 -2.37 9.35 -14.35
C PRO A 224 -3.54 9.23 -15.35
N LEU A 225 -3.62 8.09 -16.02
CA LEU A 225 -4.65 7.79 -17.02
C LEU A 225 -5.68 6.79 -16.47
N SER A 226 -6.89 6.86 -17.01
CA SER A 226 -7.96 5.91 -16.74
C SER A 226 -7.74 4.59 -17.47
N ILE A 227 -8.44 3.51 -17.08
CA ILE A 227 -8.35 2.21 -17.76
C ILE A 227 -8.71 2.36 -19.25
N ASN A 228 -9.76 3.13 -19.56
CA ASN A 228 -10.14 3.45 -20.95
C ASN A 228 -8.99 4.11 -21.73
N SER A 229 -8.35 5.10 -21.13
CA SER A 229 -7.26 5.84 -21.76
C SER A 229 -6.00 4.98 -21.92
N LEU A 230 -5.70 4.12 -20.93
CA LEU A 230 -4.57 3.19 -20.97
C LEU A 230 -4.75 2.15 -22.08
N SER A 231 -5.94 1.53 -22.19
CA SER A 231 -6.28 0.57 -23.25
C SER A 231 -6.04 1.14 -24.65
N HIS A 232 -6.47 2.39 -24.90
CA HIS A 232 -6.22 3.07 -26.16
C HIS A 232 -4.74 3.41 -26.39
N LEU A 233 -4.01 3.77 -25.33
CA LEU A 233 -2.61 4.19 -25.44
C LEU A 233 -1.68 3.01 -25.76
N ILE A 234 -1.97 1.83 -25.21
CA ILE A 234 -1.14 0.62 -25.38
C ILE A 234 -1.68 -0.34 -26.45
N ASP A 235 -2.78 0.04 -27.13
CA ASP A 235 -3.47 -0.75 -28.16
C ASP A 235 -3.82 -2.18 -27.68
N ARG A 236 -4.51 -2.26 -26.54
CA ARG A 236 -4.89 -3.53 -25.89
C ARG A 236 -6.35 -3.53 -25.49
N GLU A 237 -6.98 -4.70 -25.49
CA GLU A 237 -8.37 -4.87 -25.06
C GLU A 237 -8.56 -4.40 -23.61
N LEU A 238 -9.70 -3.78 -23.35
CA LEU A 238 -10.01 -3.17 -22.05
C LEU A 238 -10.01 -4.23 -20.95
N GLU A 239 -10.59 -5.38 -21.24
CA GLU A 239 -10.70 -6.54 -20.36
C GLU A 239 -9.33 -7.08 -19.95
N ASP A 240 -8.35 -7.09 -20.87
CA ASP A 240 -6.98 -7.53 -20.59
C ASP A 240 -6.25 -6.54 -19.67
N VAL A 241 -6.45 -5.23 -19.89
CA VAL A 241 -5.90 -4.20 -19.01
C VAL A 241 -6.49 -4.30 -17.61
N GLN A 242 -7.82 -4.44 -17.52
CA GLN A 242 -8.51 -4.60 -16.25
C GLN A 242 -8.04 -5.87 -15.52
N CYS A 243 -8.02 -7.01 -16.19
CA CYS A 243 -7.61 -8.30 -15.61
C CYS A 243 -6.20 -8.24 -15.00
N ARG A 244 -5.27 -7.55 -15.68
CA ARG A 244 -3.92 -7.35 -15.14
C ARG A 244 -3.92 -6.44 -13.91
N LEU A 245 -4.68 -5.35 -13.92
CA LEU A 245 -4.73 -4.38 -12.83
C LEU A 245 -5.46 -4.91 -11.59
N ASP A 246 -6.43 -5.81 -11.75
CA ASP A 246 -7.18 -6.43 -10.65
C ASP A 246 -6.29 -7.21 -9.66
N GLN A 247 -5.11 -7.65 -10.10
CA GLN A 247 -4.13 -8.33 -9.25
C GLN A 247 -3.16 -7.36 -8.54
N LEU A 248 -3.24 -6.06 -8.83
CA LEU A 248 -2.27 -5.05 -8.39
C LEU A 248 -2.86 -4.02 -7.42
N HIS A 249 -4.06 -4.22 -6.90
CA HIS A 249 -4.71 -3.30 -5.93
C HIS A 249 -3.90 -3.07 -4.64
N SER A 250 -2.93 -3.93 -4.35
CA SER A 250 -2.02 -3.76 -3.20
C SER A 250 -0.91 -2.72 -3.43
N VAL A 251 -0.66 -2.33 -4.68
CA VAL A 251 0.36 -1.34 -5.08
C VAL A 251 -0.19 -0.21 -5.97
N LEU A 252 -1.36 -0.42 -6.56
CA LEU A 252 -2.09 0.54 -7.38
C LEU A 252 -3.48 0.83 -6.79
N SER A 253 -3.89 2.09 -6.83
CA SER A 253 -5.28 2.50 -6.67
C SER A 253 -5.98 2.32 -8.03
N VAL A 254 -6.72 1.21 -8.17
CA VAL A 254 -7.47 0.88 -9.39
C VAL A 254 -8.96 1.11 -9.12
N PRO A 255 -9.57 2.13 -9.75
CA PRO A 255 -10.97 2.49 -9.51
C PRO A 255 -11.95 1.57 -10.25
N ASN A 256 -13.14 1.36 -9.68
CA ASN A 256 -14.23 0.60 -10.34
C ASN A 256 -14.81 1.34 -11.55
N ASN A 257 -14.69 2.67 -11.61
CA ASN A 257 -15.08 3.47 -12.77
C ASN A 257 -13.91 3.59 -13.74
N PHE A 258 -14.05 3.07 -14.96
CA PHE A 258 -12.99 3.01 -15.98
C PHE A 258 -12.60 4.36 -16.59
N ASP A 259 -13.32 5.43 -16.28
CA ASP A 259 -12.96 6.82 -16.61
C ASP A 259 -12.16 7.51 -15.49
N THR A 260 -12.06 6.88 -14.32
CA THR A 260 -11.25 7.41 -13.21
C THR A 260 -9.79 6.97 -13.37
N PRO A 261 -8.80 7.85 -13.11
CA PRO A 261 -7.39 7.49 -13.26
C PRO A 261 -6.89 6.40 -12.30
N VAL A 262 -6.11 5.47 -12.82
CA VAL A 262 -5.31 4.50 -12.05
C VAL A 262 -4.09 5.22 -11.49
N ARG A 263 -3.80 5.04 -10.21
CA ARG A 263 -2.67 5.74 -9.53
C ARG A 263 -1.77 4.77 -8.79
N LEU A 264 -0.50 5.10 -8.68
CA LEU A 264 0.41 4.42 -7.76
C LEU A 264 -0.02 4.72 -6.31
N LEU A 265 -0.04 3.71 -5.45
CA LEU A 265 -0.18 3.94 -4.01
C LEU A 265 1.08 4.55 -3.41
N HIS A 266 2.25 4.37 -4.03
CA HIS A 266 3.49 4.99 -3.56
C HIS A 266 4.54 5.16 -4.66
N LEU A 267 5.26 6.29 -4.65
CA LEU A 267 6.31 6.60 -5.63
C LEU A 267 7.48 5.61 -5.58
N SER A 268 7.81 5.07 -4.42
CA SER A 268 8.89 4.07 -4.34
C SER A 268 8.54 2.74 -5.03
N PHE A 269 7.29 2.47 -5.39
CA PHE A 269 6.98 1.32 -6.26
C PHE A 269 7.50 1.58 -7.68
N ARG A 270 7.33 2.81 -8.20
CA ARG A 270 7.97 3.27 -9.43
C ARG A 270 9.49 3.21 -9.30
N ASP A 271 10.05 3.77 -8.22
CA ASP A 271 11.51 3.80 -8.05
C ASP A 271 12.08 2.38 -7.94
N PHE A 272 11.39 1.46 -7.26
CA PHE A 272 11.74 0.03 -7.18
C PHE A 272 11.79 -0.63 -8.57
N LEU A 273 10.78 -0.39 -9.42
CA LEU A 273 10.69 -1.00 -10.75
C LEU A 273 11.72 -0.42 -11.74
N LEU A 274 12.16 0.82 -11.53
CA LEU A 274 13.15 1.51 -12.37
C LEU A 274 14.60 1.36 -11.86
N ASP A 275 14.82 0.88 -10.64
CA ASP A 275 16.15 0.78 -10.04
C ASP A 275 17.06 -0.16 -10.86
N HIS A 276 18.16 0.39 -11.39
CA HIS A 276 19.17 -0.35 -12.13
C HIS A 276 19.85 -1.47 -11.32
N HIS A 277 19.88 -1.36 -9.99
CA HIS A 277 20.35 -2.46 -9.14
C HIS A 277 19.43 -3.69 -9.21
N GLN A 278 18.22 -3.52 -9.72
CA GLN A 278 17.25 -4.57 -9.99
C GLN A 278 17.22 -5.07 -11.44
N GLU A 279 18.20 -4.76 -12.28
CA GLU A 279 18.27 -5.33 -13.65
C GLU A 279 18.16 -6.87 -13.71
N LYS A 280 18.48 -7.56 -12.59
CA LYS A 280 18.32 -9.01 -12.43
C LYS A 280 16.90 -9.46 -12.03
N SER A 281 16.06 -8.55 -11.58
CA SER A 281 14.65 -8.78 -11.27
C SER A 281 13.88 -8.99 -12.56
N LYS A 282 13.03 -10.02 -12.60
CA LYS A 282 12.13 -10.26 -13.74
C LYS A 282 11.22 -9.06 -13.98
N PHE A 283 10.86 -8.33 -12.93
CA PHE A 283 9.91 -7.21 -12.94
C PHE A 283 10.55 -5.86 -13.25
N TRP A 284 11.87 -5.78 -13.43
CA TRP A 284 12.53 -4.52 -13.77
C TRP A 284 12.03 -3.97 -15.10
N ILE A 285 11.86 -2.64 -15.14
CA ILE A 285 11.35 -1.89 -16.27
C ILE A 285 12.43 -0.90 -16.72
N ASP A 286 12.83 -1.01 -17.98
CA ASP A 286 13.74 -0.04 -18.60
C ASP A 286 12.94 1.20 -19.03
N GLU A 287 13.18 2.33 -18.36
CA GLU A 287 12.54 3.62 -18.65
C GLU A 287 12.67 4.00 -20.14
N LYS A 288 13.78 3.64 -20.79
CA LYS A 288 14.03 3.98 -22.20
C LYS A 288 13.21 3.15 -23.17
N VAL A 289 12.82 1.93 -22.79
CA VAL A 289 12.03 1.04 -23.63
C VAL A 289 10.56 1.45 -23.64
N CYS A 290 10.04 1.91 -22.50
CA CYS A 290 8.63 2.33 -22.42
C CYS A 290 8.35 3.72 -23.03
N LEU A 291 9.36 4.58 -23.21
CA LEU A 291 9.24 5.87 -23.91
C LEU A 291 9.01 5.75 -25.43
N SER A 292 9.01 4.55 -26.01
CA SER A 292 8.62 4.35 -27.43
C SER A 292 7.12 4.53 -27.66
N VAL A 293 6.31 4.51 -26.60
CA VAL A 293 4.91 4.92 -26.62
C VAL A 293 4.88 6.46 -26.59
N PRO A 294 4.10 7.15 -27.43
CA PRO A 294 4.07 8.62 -27.48
C PRO A 294 3.47 9.19 -26.19
N VAL A 295 4.31 9.33 -25.16
CA VAL A 295 3.96 9.83 -23.84
C VAL A 295 4.76 11.09 -23.56
N ALA A 296 4.10 12.16 -23.14
CA ALA A 296 4.77 13.34 -22.62
C ALA A 296 5.44 12.99 -21.28
N GLY A 297 6.71 12.59 -21.33
CA GLY A 297 7.50 12.27 -20.15
C GLY A 297 7.80 13.52 -19.32
N SER A 298 7.73 13.40 -17.99
CA SER A 298 8.19 14.46 -17.07
C SER A 298 9.71 14.41 -16.96
N GLN A 299 10.41 15.19 -17.78
CA GLN A 299 11.78 15.56 -17.47
C GLN A 299 11.72 16.82 -16.59
N SER A 300 11.89 16.67 -15.27
CA SER A 300 12.28 17.80 -14.42
C SER A 300 13.71 18.19 -14.80
N LEU A 301 13.84 19.07 -15.79
CA LEU A 301 15.09 19.73 -16.12
C LEU A 301 15.32 20.84 -15.08
N MET A 302 16.01 20.56 -13.98
CA MET A 302 16.61 21.63 -13.17
C MET A 302 17.71 22.30 -14.01
N VAL A 303 17.36 23.39 -14.68
CA VAL A 303 18.36 24.28 -15.28
C VAL A 303 19.04 25.01 -14.13
N LEU A 304 20.28 24.61 -13.81
CA LEU A 304 21.16 25.41 -12.98
C LEU A 304 21.47 26.71 -13.74
N SER A 305 20.78 27.79 -13.37
CA SER A 305 21.09 29.13 -13.87
C SER A 305 22.57 29.43 -13.57
N SER A 306 23.34 29.61 -14.63
CA SER A 306 24.73 30.03 -14.58
C SER A 306 24.80 31.50 -14.98
N GLU A 307 24.38 32.40 -14.09
CA GLU A 307 24.76 33.82 -14.20
C GLU A 307 25.20 34.37 -12.83
N PRO A 308 26.32 35.12 -12.78
CA PRO A 308 26.94 35.58 -11.55
C PRO A 308 26.26 36.85 -11.02
N GLU A 309 26.34 37.03 -9.70
CA GLU A 309 25.88 38.21 -8.95
C GLU A 309 26.30 39.53 -9.62
N ALA A 310 25.33 40.32 -10.07
CA ALA A 310 25.54 41.72 -10.40
C ALA A 310 25.39 42.58 -9.14
N SER A 311 26.52 42.83 -8.49
CA SER A 311 26.71 43.96 -7.58
C SER A 311 26.56 45.28 -8.36
N SER A 312 25.56 46.12 -8.04
CA SER A 312 25.72 47.58 -7.94
C SER A 312 24.46 48.27 -7.39
N ARG A 313 24.70 49.38 -6.67
CA ARG A 313 23.84 50.10 -5.72
C ARG A 313 22.85 51.09 -6.38
N PRO A 314 21.85 51.61 -5.61
CA PRO A 314 20.74 52.39 -6.17
C PRO A 314 21.14 53.84 -6.46
N SER A 315 20.47 54.45 -7.43
CA SER A 315 20.50 55.88 -7.68
C SER A 315 19.07 56.42 -7.70
N ASP A 316 18.80 57.30 -6.74
CA ASP A 316 17.65 58.20 -6.67
C ASP A 316 17.53 59.03 -7.96
N GLU A 317 16.32 59.18 -8.50
CA GLU A 317 15.67 60.50 -8.63
C GLU A 317 14.28 60.43 -9.28
N LYS A 318 13.47 61.39 -8.86
CA LYS A 318 12.04 61.62 -9.07
C LYS A 318 11.68 61.99 -10.53
N ALA A 319 10.42 61.75 -10.91
CA ALA A 319 9.38 62.81 -11.07
C ALA A 319 8.30 62.43 -12.10
N THR A 320 7.02 62.63 -11.72
CA THR A 320 5.85 63.12 -12.50
C THR A 320 5.58 62.52 -13.89
N ASP A 321 4.40 62.01 -14.28
CA ASP A 321 3.00 62.16 -13.87
C ASP A 321 2.27 60.81 -13.98
#